data_AF-A0A812NB05-F1
#
_entry.id   AF-A0A812NB05-F1
#
_cell.length_a   1.000
_cell.length_b   1.000
_cell.length_c   1.000
_cell.angle_alpha   90.00
_cell.angle_beta   90.00
_cell.angle_gamma   90.00
#
_symmetry.space_group_name_H-M   'P 1'
#
loop_
_entity.id
_entity.type
_entity.pdbx_description
1 polymer ?
#
loop_
_entity_poly.entity_id
_entity_poly.type
_entity_poly.pdbx_seq_one_letter_code
_entity_poly.pdbx_strand_id
1 'polypeptide(L)'
;MGIRVQLSVAALIAGNFIMNVVEKWIDPDGDTYPDIWVGFDIFFNVSFAVELLWNMYSFWLRRFWKSAWNVFDVIVVTIGLMNLVLSDLPGPLSLLRMMRAFRVFRLFKRVESLHKIMKSLSKAIPGVANAFLILLLVMSIYAIL
;
A
#
# COMPACT_ATOMS: atom_id res chain seq x y z
N MET A 1 -20.37 -3.24 -4.88
CA MET A 1 -19.62 -2.13 -5.50
C MET A 1 -19.33 -2.55 -6.94
N GLY A 2 -19.87 -1.88 -7.95
CA GLY A 2 -19.81 -2.34 -9.34
C GLY A 2 -18.38 -2.36 -9.89
N ILE A 3 -18.12 -3.26 -10.86
CA ILE A 3 -16.83 -3.43 -11.54
C ILE A 3 -16.24 -2.08 -12.03
N ARG A 4 -17.13 -1.16 -12.43
CA ARG A 4 -16.79 0.19 -12.91
C ARG A 4 -16.11 1.06 -11.85
N VAL A 5 -16.61 1.01 -10.61
CA VAL A 5 -16.03 1.79 -9.51
C VAL A 5 -14.66 1.23 -9.14
N GLN A 6 -14.50 -0.09 -9.11
CA GLN A 6 -13.19 -0.72 -8.87
C GLN A 6 -12.16 -0.35 -9.95
N LEU A 7 -12.60 -0.27 -11.21
CA LEU A 7 -11.75 0.14 -12.32
C LEU A 7 -11.33 1.62 -12.20
N SER A 8 -12.25 2.51 -11.84
CA SER A 8 -11.96 3.93 -11.63
C SER A 8 -10.92 4.14 -10.53
N VAL A 9 -11.03 3.41 -9.41
CA VAL A 9 -10.03 3.47 -8.33
C VAL A 9 -8.69 2.91 -8.76
N ALA A 10 -8.70 1.77 -9.45
CA ALA A 10 -7.46 1.17 -9.95
C ALA A 10 -6.76 2.13 -10.91
N ALA A 11 -7.50 2.83 -11.77
CA ALA A 11 -6.98 3.87 -12.64
C ALA A 11 -6.43 5.07 -11.86
N LEU A 12 -7.09 5.51 -10.78
CA LEU A 12 -6.57 6.58 -9.92
C LEU A 12 -5.27 6.17 -9.20
N ILE A 13 -5.15 4.93 -8.74
CA ILE A 13 -3.92 4.43 -8.11
C ILE A 13 -2.80 4.31 -9.14
N ALA A 14 -3.11 3.77 -10.32
CA ALA A 14 -2.15 3.68 -11.42
C ALA A 14 -1.70 5.08 -11.87
N GLY A 15 -2.62 6.04 -11.97
CA GLY A 15 -2.33 7.43 -12.26
C GLY A 15 -1.42 8.06 -11.20
N ASN A 16 -1.71 7.87 -9.91
CA ASN A 16 -0.86 8.34 -8.82
C ASN A 16 0.55 7.71 -8.88
N PHE A 17 0.64 6.41 -9.20
CA PHE A 17 1.93 5.73 -9.34
C PHE A 17 2.75 6.26 -10.52
N ILE A 18 2.12 6.42 -11.69
CA ILE A 18 2.77 7.02 -12.86
C ILE A 18 3.26 8.42 -12.52
N MET A 19 2.45 9.21 -11.82
CA MET A 19 2.82 10.56 -11.42
C MET A 19 4.05 10.59 -10.49
N ASN A 20 4.12 9.66 -9.52
CA ASN A 20 5.30 9.50 -8.66
C ASN A 20 6.55 9.04 -9.44
N VAL A 21 6.38 8.22 -10.48
CA VAL A 21 7.50 7.79 -11.34
C VAL A 21 7.99 8.95 -12.20
N VAL A 22 7.07 9.73 -12.76
CA VAL A 22 7.37 10.92 -13.57
C VAL A 22 8.05 12.00 -12.72
N GLU A 23 7.58 12.23 -11.50
CA GLU A 23 8.23 13.11 -10.52
C GLU A 23 9.70 12.73 -10.34
N LYS A 24 9.99 11.46 -10.03
CA LYS A 24 11.37 10.97 -9.88
C LYS A 24 12.21 11.00 -11.16
N TRP A 25 11.57 10.93 -12.33
CA TRP A 25 12.27 10.97 -13.62
C TRP A 25 12.62 12.40 -14.06
N ILE A 26 11.72 13.35 -13.81
CA ILE A 26 11.87 14.75 -14.23
C ILE A 26 12.63 15.57 -13.17
N ASP A 27 12.38 15.29 -11.90
CA ASP A 27 12.88 16.07 -10.77
C ASP A 27 13.32 15.12 -9.64
N PRO A 28 14.52 14.49 -9.78
CA PRO A 28 14.99 13.50 -8.82
C PRO A 28 15.21 14.07 -7.41
N ASP A 29 15.50 15.36 -7.31
CA ASP A 29 15.69 16.07 -6.03
C ASP A 29 14.38 16.71 -5.52
N GLY A 30 13.42 17.01 -6.41
CA GLY A 30 12.08 17.52 -6.05
C GLY A 30 12.02 19.03 -5.82
N ASP A 31 13.05 19.76 -6.24
CA ASP A 31 13.22 21.19 -5.96
C ASP A 31 12.65 22.11 -7.06
N THR A 32 12.32 21.57 -8.24
CA THR A 32 11.93 22.37 -9.41
C THR A 32 10.46 22.78 -9.37
N TYR A 33 9.56 21.89 -8.94
CA TYR A 33 8.11 22.16 -8.84
C TYR A 33 7.45 21.59 -7.57
N PRO A 34 7.95 21.92 -6.37
CA PRO A 34 7.52 21.29 -5.11
C PRO A 34 6.01 21.43 -4.85
N ASP A 35 5.43 22.59 -5.12
CA ASP A 35 4.00 22.86 -4.85
C ASP A 35 3.05 22.03 -5.73
N ILE A 36 3.45 21.75 -6.97
CA ILE A 36 2.63 21.00 -7.93
C ILE A 36 2.57 19.53 -7.50
N TRP A 37 3.71 18.93 -7.18
CA TRP A 37 3.81 17.54 -6.73
C TRP A 37 3.04 17.31 -5.44
N VAL A 38 3.21 18.21 -4.46
CA VAL A 38 2.48 18.18 -3.19
C VAL A 38 0.96 18.31 -3.42
N GLY A 39 0.53 19.20 -4.32
CA GLY A 39 -0.88 19.36 -4.68
C GLY A 39 -1.52 18.08 -5.23
N PHE A 40 -0.86 17.41 -6.17
CA PHE A 40 -1.34 16.13 -6.72
C PHE A 40 -1.44 15.06 -5.63
N ASP A 41 -0.41 14.98 -4.80
CA ASP A 41 -0.33 14.02 -3.72
C ASP A 41 -1.46 14.17 -2.69
N ILE A 42 -1.81 15.41 -2.36
CA ILE A 42 -2.95 15.73 -1.49
C ILE A 42 -4.25 15.30 -2.15
N PHE A 43 -4.45 15.66 -3.41
CA PHE A 43 -5.67 15.33 -4.16
C PHE A 43 -5.91 13.81 -4.20
N PHE A 44 -4.88 13.03 -4.53
CA PHE A 44 -4.96 11.58 -4.51
C PHE A 44 -5.22 11.06 -3.09
N ASN A 45 -4.53 11.55 -2.07
CA ASN A 45 -4.72 11.06 -0.71
C ASN A 45 -6.15 11.34 -0.18
N VAL A 46 -6.70 12.52 -0.44
CA VAL A 46 -8.06 12.92 -0.03
C VAL A 46 -9.12 12.11 -0.78
N SER A 47 -8.99 11.95 -2.10
CA SER A 47 -9.94 11.13 -2.88
C SER A 47 -9.98 9.68 -2.36
N PHE A 48 -8.82 9.09 -2.06
CA PHE A 48 -8.76 7.75 -1.47
C PHE A 48 -9.33 7.70 -0.05
N ALA A 49 -9.13 8.74 0.77
CA ALA A 49 -9.72 8.82 2.10
C ALA A 49 -11.25 8.85 2.05
N VAL A 50 -11.82 9.66 1.17
CA VAL A 50 -13.29 9.73 0.95
C VAL A 50 -13.84 8.38 0.51
N GLU A 51 -13.16 7.70 -0.42
CA GLU A 51 -13.58 6.39 -0.90
C GLU A 51 -13.47 5.28 0.16
N LEU A 52 -12.46 5.36 1.01
CA LEU A 52 -12.29 4.46 2.15
C LEU A 52 -13.42 4.68 3.17
N LEU A 53 -13.74 5.94 3.49
CA LEU A 53 -14.85 6.30 4.38
C LEU A 53 -16.19 5.81 3.84
N TRP A 54 -16.43 5.98 2.53
CA TRP A 54 -17.63 5.45 1.87
C TRP A 54 -17.72 3.92 1.98
N ASN A 55 -16.61 3.20 1.73
CA ASN A 55 -16.56 1.76 1.91
C ASN A 55 -16.78 1.32 3.37
N MET A 56 -16.22 2.07 4.32
CA MET A 56 -16.38 1.80 5.76
C MET A 56 -17.83 2.01 6.21
N TYR A 57 -18.52 3.00 5.66
CA TYR A 57 -19.95 3.23 5.92
C TYR A 57 -20.82 2.12 5.30
N SER A 58 -20.47 1.67 4.09
CA SER A 58 -21.21 0.61 3.39
C SER A 58 -21.04 -0.79 4.00
N PHE A 59 -19.89 -1.09 4.61
CA PHE A 59 -19.64 -2.35 5.31
C PHE A 59 -19.62 -2.11 6.82
N TRP A 60 -20.76 -2.33 7.49
CA TRP A 60 -20.93 -2.26 8.96
C TRP A 60 -19.63 -2.60 9.71
N LEU A 61 -19.10 -1.65 10.49
CA LEU A 61 -17.72 -1.56 11.03
C LEU A 61 -17.07 -2.89 11.44
N ARG A 62 -17.84 -3.83 12.00
CA ARG A 62 -17.35 -5.15 12.42
C ARG A 62 -16.84 -6.03 11.28
N ARG A 63 -17.48 -6.01 10.11
CA ARG A 63 -17.05 -6.82 8.95
C ARG A 63 -15.87 -6.17 8.22
N PHE A 64 -15.74 -4.84 8.34
CA PHE A 64 -14.62 -4.09 7.79
C PHE A 64 -13.30 -4.45 8.49
N TRP A 65 -13.30 -4.53 9.84
CA TRP A 65 -12.10 -4.81 10.64
C TRP A 65 -11.58 -6.25 10.55
N LYS A 66 -12.43 -7.22 10.16
CA LYS A 66 -11.99 -8.61 9.93
C LYS A 66 -11.13 -8.79 8.67
N SER A 67 -11.16 -7.82 7.74
CA SER A 67 -10.39 -7.90 6.51
C SER A 67 -9.03 -7.22 6.69
N ALA A 68 -7.94 -8.01 6.70
CA ALA A 68 -6.57 -7.49 6.80
C ALA A 68 -6.27 -6.43 5.73
N TRP A 69 -6.82 -6.61 4.53
CA TRP A 69 -6.68 -5.67 3.41
C TRP A 69 -7.40 -4.32 3.63
N ASN A 70 -8.46 -4.28 4.45
CA ASN A 70 -9.12 -3.03 4.82
C ASN A 70 -8.33 -2.29 5.89
N VAL A 71 -7.81 -3.01 6.88
CA VAL A 71 -6.94 -2.45 7.93
C VAL A 71 -5.66 -1.85 7.33
N PHE A 72 -5.04 -2.54 6.37
CA PHE A 72 -3.88 -2.02 5.65
C PHE A 72 -4.18 -0.68 4.94
N ASP A 73 -5.33 -0.59 4.26
CA ASP A 73 -5.76 0.62 3.54
C ASP A 73 -5.99 1.80 4.50
N VAL A 74 -6.60 1.55 5.67
CA VAL A 74 -6.75 2.55 6.75
C VAL A 74 -5.38 3.06 7.22
N ILE A 75 -4.44 2.15 7.52
CA ILE A 75 -3.10 2.52 7.99
C ILE A 75 -2.39 3.42 6.97
N VAL A 76 -2.46 3.06 5.68
CA VAL A 76 -1.83 3.83 4.61
C VAL A 76 -2.44 5.23 4.45
N VAL A 77 -3.77 5.36 4.54
CA VAL A 77 -4.45 6.67 4.49
C VAL A 77 -4.10 7.52 5.70
N THR A 78 -4.11 6.94 6.90
CA THR A 78 -3.75 7.64 8.15
C THR A 78 -2.31 8.15 8.11
N ILE A 79 -1.36 7.33 7.65
CA ILE A 79 0.04 7.76 7.47
C ILE A 79 0.13 8.88 6.42
N GLY A 80 -0.65 8.79 5.35
CA GLY A 80 -0.74 9.84 4.34
C GLY A 80 -1.24 11.18 4.89
N LEU A 81 -2.25 11.15 5.77
CA LEU A 81 -2.77 12.33 6.45
C LEU A 81 -1.74 12.90 7.45
N MET A 82 -1.07 12.03 8.22
CA MET A 82 -0.02 12.46 9.14
C MET A 82 1.13 13.14 8.40
N ASN A 83 1.55 12.62 7.24
CA ASN A 83 2.59 13.26 6.44
C ASN A 83 2.18 14.64 5.89
N LEU A 84 0.88 14.93 5.77
CA LEU A 84 0.38 16.24 5.35
C LEU A 84 0.42 17.26 6.50
N VAL A 85 0.02 16.83 7.70
CA VAL A 85 -0.10 17.70 8.87
C VAL A 85 1.26 17.97 9.52
N LEU A 86 2.20 17.02 9.39
CA LEU A 86 3.52 17.10 10.00
C LEU A 86 4.59 17.33 8.91
N SER A 87 4.63 18.51 8.31
CA SER A 87 5.56 18.88 7.22
C SER A 87 7.01 19.14 7.68
N ASP A 88 7.28 19.31 8.98
CA ASP A 88 8.53 19.93 9.50
C ASP A 88 9.32 19.09 10.53
N LEU A 89 9.22 17.76 10.54
CA LEU A 89 9.83 16.97 11.63
C LEU A 89 11.09 16.18 11.25
N PRO A 90 12.12 16.16 12.12
CA PRO A 90 13.41 15.54 11.86
C PRO A 90 13.42 14.00 12.06
N GLY A 91 14.29 13.31 11.29
CA GLY A 91 14.77 11.95 11.55
C GLY A 91 13.87 10.80 11.03
N PRO A 92 13.29 9.95 11.91
CA PRO A 92 12.62 8.68 11.54
C PRO A 92 11.35 8.85 10.70
N LEU A 93 10.83 10.06 10.59
CA LEU A 93 9.65 10.37 9.78
C LEU A 93 9.94 10.34 8.27
N SER A 94 11.21 10.24 7.86
CA SER A 94 11.59 9.87 6.48
C SER A 94 11.00 8.50 6.09
N LEU A 95 10.77 7.60 7.06
CA LEU A 95 10.04 6.35 6.83
C LEU A 95 8.57 6.59 6.44
N LEU A 96 7.91 7.65 6.94
CA LEU A 96 6.55 8.00 6.50
C LEU A 96 6.54 8.39 5.01
N ARG A 97 7.64 8.98 4.53
CA ARG A 97 7.83 9.28 3.10
C ARG A 97 7.93 7.99 2.28
N MET A 98 8.66 6.99 2.78
CA MET A 98 8.72 5.65 2.16
C MET A 98 7.38 4.91 2.23
N MET A 99 6.59 5.11 3.29
CA MET A 99 5.25 4.52 3.44
C MET A 99 4.28 4.92 2.32
N ARG A 100 4.55 6.01 1.59
CA ARG A 100 3.76 6.42 0.42
C ARG A 100 3.88 5.42 -0.72
N ALA A 101 5.03 4.78 -0.91
CA ALA A 101 5.22 3.72 -1.90
C ALA A 101 4.32 2.50 -1.63
N PHE A 102 3.97 2.25 -0.35
CA PHE A 102 3.05 1.17 0.02
C PHE A 102 1.63 1.40 -0.51
N ARG A 103 1.27 2.62 -0.92
CA ARG A 103 -0.02 2.91 -1.58
C ARG A 103 -0.21 2.09 -2.85
N VAL A 104 0.85 1.75 -3.57
CA VAL A 104 0.82 0.88 -4.76
C VAL A 104 0.32 -0.52 -4.41
N PHE A 105 0.65 -1.03 -3.22
CA PHE A 105 0.20 -2.36 -2.79
C PHE A 105 -1.34 -2.43 -2.66
N ARG A 106 -2.04 -1.30 -2.59
CA ARG A 106 -3.50 -1.26 -2.64
C ARG A 106 -4.07 -1.75 -3.98
N LEU A 107 -3.31 -1.66 -5.08
CA LEU A 107 -3.67 -2.29 -6.36
C LEU A 107 -3.87 -3.80 -6.19
N PHE A 108 -3.06 -4.47 -5.36
CA PHE A 108 -3.18 -5.91 -5.14
C PHE A 108 -4.52 -6.32 -4.54
N LYS A 109 -5.13 -5.45 -3.73
CA LYS A 109 -6.47 -5.68 -3.19
C LYS A 109 -7.57 -5.41 -4.21
N ARG A 110 -7.42 -4.37 -5.02
CA ARG A 110 -8.48 -3.83 -5.91
C ARG A 110 -8.55 -4.55 -7.25
N VAL A 111 -7.42 -5.00 -7.77
CA VAL A 111 -7.34 -5.79 -9.00
C VAL A 111 -7.61 -7.26 -8.66
N GLU A 112 -8.75 -7.77 -9.12
CA GLU A 112 -9.21 -9.13 -8.78
C GLU A 112 -8.18 -10.21 -9.18
N SER A 113 -7.51 -10.03 -10.32
CA SER A 113 -6.43 -10.91 -10.78
C SER A 113 -5.28 -10.96 -9.78
N LEU A 114 -4.79 -9.80 -9.32
CA LEU A 114 -3.71 -9.71 -8.33
C LEU A 114 -4.14 -10.23 -6.96
N HIS A 115 -5.38 -9.97 -6.55
CA HIS A 115 -5.92 -10.48 -5.30
C HIS A 115 -5.96 -12.00 -5.29
N LYS A 116 -6.33 -12.61 -6.42
CA LYS A 116 -6.35 -14.07 -6.59
C LYS A 116 -4.95 -14.66 -6.47
N ILE A 117 -3.96 -14.02 -7.09
CA ILE A 117 -2.54 -14.40 -7.01
C ILE A 117 -2.05 -14.32 -5.56
N MET A 118 -2.33 -13.22 -4.86
CA MET A 118 -1.96 -13.06 -3.45
C MET A 118 -2.60 -14.12 -2.57
N LYS A 119 -3.88 -14.44 -2.79
CA LYS A 119 -4.57 -15.48 -2.03
C LYS A 119 -3.97 -16.87 -2.28
N SER A 120 -3.56 -17.19 -3.52
CA SER A 120 -2.83 -18.44 -3.79
C SER A 120 -1.45 -18.45 -3.13
N LEU A 121 -0.73 -17.33 -3.16
CA LEU A 121 0.57 -17.20 -2.50
C LEU A 121 0.43 -17.43 -0.99
N SER A 122 -0.54 -16.77 -0.35
CA SER A 122 -0.79 -16.95 1.09
C SER A 122 -1.13 -18.39 1.47
N LYS A 123 -1.78 -19.15 0.58
CA LYS A 123 -2.03 -20.59 0.81
C LYS A 123 -0.77 -21.44 0.69
N ALA A 124 0.21 -21.03 -0.11
CA ALA A 124 1.47 -21.74 -0.27
C ALA A 124 2.44 -21.50 0.90
N ILE A 125 2.36 -20.34 1.56
CA ILE A 125 3.21 -19.96 2.71
C ILE A 125 3.38 -21.08 3.76
N PRO A 126 2.32 -21.71 4.30
CA PRO A 126 2.48 -22.75 5.31
C PRO A 126 3.23 -23.98 4.78
N GLY A 127 3.02 -24.37 3.53
CA GLY A 127 3.76 -25.48 2.91
C GLY A 127 5.24 -25.14 2.74
N VAL A 128 5.54 -23.93 2.29
CA VAL A 128 6.91 -23.42 2.16
C VAL A 128 7.59 -23.32 3.53
N ALA A 129 6.89 -22.86 4.57
CA ALA A 129 7.42 -22.76 5.92
C ALA A 129 7.85 -24.12 6.48
N ASN A 130 7.05 -25.18 6.24
CA ASN A 130 7.41 -26.54 6.65
C ASN A 130 8.67 -27.04 5.94
N ALA A 131 8.78 -26.83 4.62
CA ALA A 131 9.98 -27.18 3.86
C ALA A 131 11.21 -26.39 4.35
N PHE A 132 11.02 -25.11 4.65
CA PHE A 132 12.07 -24.23 5.18
C PHE A 132 12.55 -24.68 6.57
N LEU A 133 11.66 -25.15 7.44
CA LEU A 133 12.02 -25.72 8.75
C LEU A 133 12.87 -26.98 8.61
N ILE A 134 12.51 -27.88 7.69
CA ILE A 134 13.30 -29.09 7.42
C ILE A 134 14.69 -28.70 6.90
N LEU A 135 14.75 -27.78 5.93
CA LEU A 135 16.01 -27.27 5.40
C LEU A 135 16.88 -26.68 6.51
N LEU A 136 16.29 -25.86 7.39
CA LEU A 136 16.99 -25.25 8.51
C LEU A 136 17.55 -26.29 9.49
N LEU A 137 16.81 -27.37 9.78
CA LEU A 137 17.29 -28.48 10.60
C LEU A 137 18.49 -29.18 9.98
N VAL A 138 18.41 -29.51 8.68
CA VAL A 138 19.51 -30.17 7.96
C VAL A 138 20.76 -29.30 7.94
N MET A 139 20.60 -28.00 7.64
CA MET A 139 21.71 -27.06 7.63
C MET A 139 22.34 -26.90 9.03
N SER A 140 21.52 -26.97 10.09
CA SER A 140 22.01 -26.92 11.47
C SER A 140 22.86 -28.12 11.84
N ILE A 141 22.49 -29.33 11.38
CA ILE A 141 23.31 -30.54 11.56
C ILE A 141 24.65 -30.39 10.86
N TYR A 142 24.64 -29.93 9.61
CA TYR A 142 25.86 -29.71 8.83
C TYR A 142 26.78 -28.64 9.41
N ALA A 143 26.22 -27.62 10.07
CA ALA A 143 27.00 -26.56 10.71
C ALA A 143 27.69 -27.02 12.00
N ILE A 144 27.21 -28.09 12.64
CA ILE A 144 27.80 -28.64 13.87
C ILE A 144 28.90 -29.67 13.57
N LEU A 145 28.77 -30.41 12.46
CA LEU A 145 29.74 -31.42 12.01
C LEU A 145 31.03 -30.76 11.49
#